data_AF-A0A318RFJ2-F1
#
_entry.id   AF-A0A318RFJ2-F1
#
_cell.length_a   1.000
_cell.length_b   1.000
_cell.length_c   1.000
_cell.angle_alpha   90.00
_cell.angle_beta   90.00
_cell.angle_gamma   90.00
#
_symmetry.space_group_name_H-M   'P 1'
#
loop_
_entity.id
_entity.type
_entity.pdbx_description
1 polymer ?
#
loop_
_entity_poly.entity_id
_entity_poly.type
_entity_poly.pdbx_seq_one_letter_code
_entity_poly.pdbx_strand_id
1 'polypeptide(L)'
;MSRGSFVPSSTRSSAPIRLLENLPAIVGAARAAIGVAHIIAPTRANELLAGPDAALATTRAAARTFGIREIYVGGGLLTATRFAPALVRPMLRAGVAVDIWDTGAFALTADLPRRTRTAGCAVAGGFVIAGVLADAQLPRAPWN
;
A
#
# COMPACT_ATOMS: atom_id res chain seq x y z
N MET A 1 34.04 -52.42 5.59
CA MET A 1 34.23 -51.24 6.46
C MET A 1 33.70 -50.00 5.75
N SER A 2 33.00 -49.17 6.52
CA SER A 2 32.14 -48.03 6.18
C SER A 2 32.77 -46.90 5.35
N ARG A 3 31.97 -46.28 4.45
CA ARG A 3 31.85 -44.81 4.32
C ARG A 3 30.44 -44.43 3.85
N GLY A 4 29.56 -44.17 4.82
CA GLY A 4 28.31 -43.43 4.57
C GLY A 4 28.62 -41.95 4.39
N SER A 5 28.34 -41.41 3.21
CA SER A 5 28.40 -39.96 2.94
C SER A 5 27.18 -39.29 3.55
N PHE A 6 27.40 -38.58 4.66
CA PHE A 6 26.45 -37.67 5.28
C PHE A 6 26.23 -36.47 4.35
N VAL A 7 25.02 -36.34 3.79
CA VAL A 7 24.59 -35.14 3.08
C VAL A 7 23.96 -34.20 4.12
N PRO A 8 24.53 -33.02 4.40
CA PRO A 8 23.86 -32.06 5.27
C PRO A 8 22.70 -31.43 4.51
N SER A 9 21.49 -31.67 4.98
CA SER A 9 20.31 -30.90 4.58
C SER A 9 20.51 -29.45 5.04
N SER A 10 20.98 -28.59 4.14
CA SER A 10 21.00 -27.15 4.39
C SER A 10 19.56 -26.64 4.46
N THR A 11 19.03 -26.49 5.67
CA THR A 11 17.84 -25.70 5.97
C THR A 11 18.12 -24.25 5.62
N ARG A 12 17.96 -23.89 4.33
CA ARG A 12 17.94 -22.50 3.88
C ARG A 12 16.69 -21.84 4.46
N SER A 13 16.91 -20.98 5.45
CA SER A 13 15.91 -20.07 6.02
C SER A 13 15.12 -19.38 4.90
N SER A 14 13.85 -19.75 4.77
CA SER A 14 12.93 -19.38 3.69
C SER A 14 12.09 -18.14 4.06
N ALA A 15 12.71 -17.14 4.68
CA ALA A 15 12.02 -15.95 5.16
C ALA A 15 11.67 -14.91 4.07
N PRO A 16 12.50 -14.65 3.03
CA PRO A 16 12.18 -13.60 2.04
C PRO A 16 11.11 -14.01 1.03
N ILE A 17 10.93 -15.32 0.78
CA ILE A 17 10.04 -15.82 -0.28
C ILE A 17 8.55 -15.67 0.09
N ARG A 18 8.20 -15.85 1.37
CA ARG A 18 6.79 -15.78 1.83
C ARG A 18 6.21 -14.36 1.91
N LEU A 19 7.08 -13.35 2.03
CA LEU A 19 6.71 -11.92 2.07
C LEU A 19 6.27 -11.44 0.68
N LEU A 20 6.90 -11.94 -0.38
CA LEU A 20 6.54 -11.62 -1.75
C LEU A 20 5.27 -12.35 -2.20
N GLU A 21 5.02 -13.58 -1.74
CA GLU A 21 3.80 -14.34 -2.09
C GLU A 21 2.49 -13.65 -1.67
N ASN A 22 2.54 -12.73 -0.70
CA ASN A 22 1.36 -12.05 -0.16
C ASN A 22 1.36 -10.53 -0.40
N LEU A 23 2.11 -10.04 -1.40
CA LEU A 23 2.26 -8.61 -1.62
C LEU A 23 0.93 -7.86 -1.83
N PRO A 24 -0.07 -8.37 -2.57
CA PRO A 24 -1.38 -7.72 -2.66
C PRO A 24 -2.08 -7.57 -1.30
N ALA A 25 -1.99 -8.58 -0.44
CA ALA A 25 -2.59 -8.53 0.90
C ALA A 25 -1.87 -7.54 1.80
N ILE A 26 -0.53 -7.47 1.72
CA ILE A 26 0.28 -6.50 2.47
C ILE A 26 -0.06 -5.07 2.05
N VAL A 27 -0.13 -4.82 0.74
CA VAL A 27 -0.53 -3.51 0.18
C VAL A 27 -1.93 -3.14 0.68
N GLY A 28 -2.89 -4.07 0.59
CA GLY A 28 -4.25 -3.84 1.07
C GLY A 28 -4.30 -3.53 2.58
N ALA A 29 -3.61 -4.31 3.40
CA ALA A 29 -3.55 -4.12 4.84
C ALA A 29 -2.89 -2.79 5.24
N ALA A 30 -1.78 -2.42 4.60
CA ALA A 30 -1.07 -1.17 4.86
C ALA A 30 -1.96 0.05 4.55
N ARG A 31 -2.64 0.04 3.40
CA ARG A 31 -3.60 1.10 3.03
C ARG A 31 -4.76 1.19 4.02
N ALA A 32 -5.37 0.05 4.36
CA ALA A 32 -6.45 0.02 5.34
C ALA A 32 -6.00 0.58 6.71
N ALA A 33 -4.80 0.22 7.18
CA ALA A 33 -4.25 0.73 8.43
C ALA A 33 -4.01 2.25 8.39
N ILE A 34 -3.46 2.78 7.30
CA ILE A 34 -3.34 4.23 7.09
C ILE A 34 -4.70 4.90 7.14
N GLY A 35 -5.70 4.30 6.48
CA GLY A 35 -7.05 4.81 6.45
C GLY A 35 -7.69 4.88 7.84
N VAL A 36 -7.56 3.80 8.63
CA VAL A 36 -8.00 3.76 10.02
C VAL A 36 -7.30 4.83 10.87
N ALA A 37 -5.99 5.02 10.70
CA ALA A 37 -5.25 6.06 11.41
C ALA A 37 -5.80 7.47 11.09
N HIS A 38 -6.16 7.73 9.83
CA HIS A 38 -6.76 8.99 9.40
C HIS A 38 -8.20 9.20 9.92
N ILE A 39 -8.93 8.12 10.24
CA ILE A 39 -10.25 8.21 10.87
C ILE A 39 -10.13 8.51 12.37
N ILE A 40 -9.31 7.73 13.07
CA ILE A 40 -9.21 7.74 14.54
C ILE A 40 -8.39 8.95 15.03
N ALA A 41 -7.23 9.19 14.42
CA ALA A 41 -6.27 10.21 14.84
C ALA A 41 -5.82 11.08 13.67
N PRO A 42 -6.74 11.80 12.98
CA PRO A 42 -6.45 12.53 11.74
C PRO A 42 -5.32 13.54 11.88
N THR A 43 -5.21 14.25 13.01
CA THR A 43 -4.14 15.23 13.22
C THR A 43 -2.77 14.57 13.30
N ARG A 44 -2.63 13.46 14.03
CA ARG A 44 -1.35 12.74 14.13
C ARG A 44 -1.00 12.02 12.82
N ALA A 45 -1.98 11.38 12.21
CA ALA A 45 -1.79 10.67 10.95
C ALA A 45 -1.39 11.61 9.80
N ASN A 46 -1.89 12.84 9.82
CA ASN A 46 -1.65 13.82 8.77
C ASN A 46 -0.56 14.84 9.11
N GLU A 47 0.10 14.77 10.27
CA GLU A 47 1.12 15.74 10.70
C GLU A 47 2.31 15.79 9.73
N LEU A 48 2.70 14.64 9.18
CA LEU A 48 3.77 14.55 8.18
C LEU A 48 3.41 15.24 6.86
N LEU A 49 2.13 15.27 6.51
CA LEU A 49 1.63 15.83 5.26
C LEU A 49 1.19 17.28 5.45
N ALA A 50 0.29 17.58 6.38
CA ALA A 50 -0.25 18.92 6.59
C ALA A 50 0.54 19.79 7.57
N GLY A 51 1.51 19.26 8.32
CA GLY A 51 2.29 20.04 9.29
C GLY A 51 1.38 20.71 10.33
N PRO A 52 1.59 22.01 10.64
CA PRO A 52 0.76 22.76 11.58
C PRO A 52 -0.75 22.75 11.22
N ASP A 53 -1.07 22.68 9.93
CA ASP A 53 -2.44 22.71 9.44
C ASP A 53 -3.20 21.40 9.69
N ALA A 54 -2.53 20.34 10.14
CA ALA A 54 -3.15 19.06 10.49
C ALA A 54 -4.19 19.19 11.63
N ALA A 55 -4.11 20.26 12.42
CA ALA A 55 -5.07 20.57 13.48
C ALA A 55 -6.26 21.42 13.02
N LEU A 56 -6.28 21.90 11.77
CA LEU A 56 -7.42 22.64 11.23
C LEU A 56 -8.62 21.70 11.02
N ALA A 57 -9.83 22.21 11.25
CA ALA A 57 -11.06 21.42 11.14
C ALA A 57 -11.27 20.89 9.71
N THR A 58 -11.01 21.72 8.70
CA THR A 58 -11.08 21.38 7.27
C THR A 58 -10.07 20.30 6.91
N THR A 59 -8.83 20.42 7.38
CA THR A 59 -7.78 19.41 7.16
C THR A 59 -8.13 18.08 7.81
N ARG A 60 -8.70 18.07 9.01
CA ARG A 60 -9.18 16.83 9.65
C ARG A 60 -10.36 16.20 8.90
N ALA A 61 -11.27 17.01 8.36
CA ALA A 61 -12.37 16.51 7.55
C ALA A 61 -11.84 15.87 6.26
N ALA A 62 -10.93 16.55 5.56
CA ALA A 62 -10.25 16.02 4.38
C ALA A 62 -9.49 14.72 4.70
N ALA A 63 -8.73 14.70 5.81
CA ALA A 63 -8.02 13.51 6.28
C ALA A 63 -8.97 12.32 6.49
N ARG A 64 -10.17 12.53 7.05
CA ARG A 64 -11.15 11.44 7.20
C ARG A 64 -11.72 10.96 5.88
N THR A 65 -11.94 11.86 4.91
CA THR A 65 -12.35 11.49 3.55
C THR A 65 -11.29 10.65 2.84
N PHE A 66 -10.01 11.03 2.97
CA PHE A 66 -8.90 10.18 2.55
C PHE A 66 -8.92 8.85 3.30
N GLY A 67 -9.13 8.89 4.62
CA GLY A 67 -9.14 7.70 5.48
C GLY A 67 -10.14 6.64 5.06
N ILE A 68 -11.40 7.04 4.82
CA ILE A 68 -12.44 6.09 4.39
C ILE A 68 -12.14 5.51 3.00
N ARG A 69 -11.59 6.30 2.08
CA ARG A 69 -11.15 5.83 0.77
C ARG A 69 -10.09 4.73 0.89
N GLU A 70 -9.08 4.93 1.73
CA GLU A 70 -8.01 3.95 1.94
C GLU A 70 -8.51 2.67 2.62
N ILE A 71 -9.50 2.77 3.51
CA ILE A 71 -10.18 1.61 4.11
C ILE A 71 -10.91 0.81 3.02
N TYR A 72 -11.68 1.47 2.16
CA TYR A 72 -12.41 0.77 1.10
C TYR A 72 -11.49 0.12 0.06
N VAL A 73 -10.51 0.87 -0.44
CA VAL A 73 -9.57 0.36 -1.46
C VAL A 73 -8.67 -0.71 -0.86
N GLY A 74 -8.03 -0.44 0.28
CA GLY A 74 -7.10 -1.35 0.94
C GLY A 74 -7.78 -2.56 1.58
N GLY A 75 -8.83 -2.32 2.35
CA GLY A 75 -9.60 -3.37 3.01
C GLY A 75 -10.34 -4.25 2.01
N GLY A 76 -10.87 -3.66 0.94
CA GLY A 76 -11.45 -4.39 -0.18
C GLY A 76 -10.41 -5.28 -0.87
N LEU A 77 -9.22 -4.76 -1.19
CA LEU A 77 -8.13 -5.54 -1.76
C LEU A 77 -7.72 -6.70 -0.84
N LEU A 78 -7.51 -6.42 0.45
CA LEU A 78 -7.16 -7.43 1.45
C LEU A 78 -8.22 -8.53 1.52
N THR A 79 -9.50 -8.16 1.54
CA THR A 79 -10.61 -9.11 1.55
C THR A 79 -10.66 -9.93 0.26
N ALA A 80 -10.47 -9.29 -0.90
CA ALA A 80 -10.46 -9.96 -2.20
C ALA A 80 -9.36 -11.04 -2.29
N THR A 81 -8.20 -10.84 -1.65
CA THR A 81 -7.14 -11.86 -1.65
C THR A 81 -7.58 -13.20 -1.04
N ARG A 82 -8.59 -13.19 -0.16
CA ARG A 82 -9.10 -14.39 0.52
C ARG A 82 -10.40 -14.90 -0.09
N PHE A 83 -11.29 -13.99 -0.45
CA PHE A 83 -12.69 -14.34 -0.76
C PHE A 83 -13.08 -14.12 -2.22
N ALA A 84 -12.32 -13.32 -2.98
CA ALA A 84 -12.61 -13.04 -4.38
C ALA A 84 -11.33 -12.84 -5.21
N PRO A 85 -10.52 -13.89 -5.44
CA PRO A 85 -9.21 -13.77 -6.12
C PRO A 85 -9.29 -13.10 -7.51
N ALA A 86 -10.40 -13.29 -8.23
CA ALA A 86 -10.64 -12.66 -9.53
C ALA A 86 -10.68 -11.11 -9.47
N LEU A 87 -11.01 -10.54 -8.31
CA LEU A 87 -11.07 -9.09 -8.10
C LEU A 87 -9.74 -8.47 -7.66
N VAL A 88 -8.74 -9.28 -7.27
CA VAL A 88 -7.47 -8.75 -6.75
C VAL A 88 -6.79 -7.86 -7.78
N ARG A 89 -6.65 -8.33 -9.02
CA ARG A 89 -6.01 -7.58 -10.11
C ARG A 89 -6.69 -6.23 -10.40
N PRO A 90 -8.02 -6.18 -10.68
CA PRO A 90 -8.68 -4.89 -10.93
C PRO A 90 -8.67 -3.96 -9.71
N MET A 91 -8.83 -4.48 -8.48
CA MET A 91 -8.78 -3.64 -7.27
C MET A 91 -7.40 -3.05 -7.02
N LEU A 92 -6.34 -3.84 -7.25
CA LEU A 92 -4.96 -3.38 -7.14
C LEU A 92 -4.68 -2.26 -8.16
N ARG A 93 -5.12 -2.42 -9.41
CA ARG A 93 -4.97 -1.40 -10.47
C ARG A 93 -5.76 -0.13 -10.17
N ALA A 94 -6.98 -0.26 -9.67
CA ALA A 94 -7.77 0.88 -9.21
C ALA A 94 -7.04 1.63 -8.08
N GLY A 95 -6.46 0.90 -7.13
CA GLY A 95 -5.61 1.47 -6.08
C GLY A 95 -4.41 2.23 -6.65
N VAL A 96 -3.67 1.62 -7.59
CA VAL A 96 -2.53 2.28 -8.27
C VAL A 96 -2.97 3.56 -8.98
N ALA A 97 -4.12 3.57 -9.64
CA ALA A 97 -4.63 4.77 -10.30
C ALA A 97 -4.89 5.92 -9.32
N VAL A 98 -5.47 5.60 -8.15
CA VAL A 98 -5.64 6.57 -7.05
C VAL A 98 -4.29 7.09 -6.57
N ASP A 99 -3.30 6.22 -6.41
CA ASP A 99 -1.98 6.60 -5.90
C ASP A 99 -1.17 7.44 -6.91
N ILE A 100 -1.35 7.20 -8.21
CA ILE A 100 -0.81 8.05 -9.28
C ILE A 100 -1.43 9.45 -9.20
N TRP A 101 -2.76 9.50 -9.06
CA TRP A 101 -3.46 10.78 -8.92
C TRP A 101 -2.96 11.56 -7.70
N ASP A 102 -2.88 10.92 -6.54
CA ASP A 102 -2.40 11.54 -5.31
C ASP A 102 -0.94 12.02 -5.46
N THR A 103 -0.07 11.21 -6.08
CA THR A 103 1.31 11.61 -6.38
C THR A 103 1.34 12.87 -7.25
N GLY A 104 0.52 12.91 -8.30
CA GLY A 104 0.37 14.08 -9.16
C GLY A 104 -0.15 15.30 -8.39
N ALA A 105 -1.15 15.12 -7.53
CA ALA A 105 -1.72 16.19 -6.71
C ALA A 105 -0.65 16.80 -5.79
N PHE A 106 0.13 15.98 -5.08
CA PHE A 106 1.24 16.47 -4.25
C PHE A 106 2.34 17.13 -5.09
N ALA A 107 2.71 16.54 -6.23
CA ALA A 107 3.79 17.03 -7.07
C ALA A 107 3.46 18.36 -7.77
N LEU A 108 2.20 18.59 -8.12
CA LEU A 108 1.78 19.69 -8.99
C LEU A 108 1.03 20.83 -8.27
N THR A 109 0.57 20.63 -7.02
CA THR A 109 -0.11 21.69 -6.27
C THR A 109 0.86 22.84 -5.97
N ALA A 110 0.50 24.05 -6.39
CA ALA A 110 1.25 25.26 -6.11
C ALA A 110 1.26 25.59 -4.61
N ASP A 111 2.31 26.30 -4.15
CA ASP A 111 2.46 26.78 -2.77
C ASP A 111 2.49 25.70 -1.67
N LEU A 112 2.48 24.43 -2.05
CA LEU A 112 2.59 23.32 -1.11
C LEU A 112 4.00 23.29 -0.50
N PRO A 113 4.15 23.27 0.84
CA PRO A 113 5.45 23.20 1.49
C PRO A 113 6.30 22.03 0.98
N ARG A 114 7.62 22.23 0.81
CA ARG A 114 8.52 21.21 0.26
C ARG A 114 8.46 19.88 1.02
N ARG A 115 8.36 19.94 2.35
CA ARG A 115 8.23 18.75 3.21
C ARG A 115 6.94 17.99 2.92
N THR A 116 5.81 18.69 2.82
CA THR A 116 4.52 18.10 2.44
C THR A 116 4.56 17.44 1.08
N ARG A 117 5.12 18.15 0.08
CA ARG A 117 5.27 17.64 -1.29
C ARG A 117 6.09 16.36 -1.31
N THR A 118 7.26 16.37 -0.69
CA THR A 118 8.16 15.20 -0.67
C THR A 118 7.56 14.04 0.10
N ALA A 119 6.95 14.28 1.27
CA ALA A 119 6.30 13.24 2.05
C ALA A 119 5.10 12.62 1.30
N GLY A 120 4.24 13.46 0.71
CA GLY A 120 3.08 13.00 -0.06
C GLY A 120 3.48 12.20 -1.30
N CYS A 121 4.43 12.69 -2.10
CA CYS A 121 4.96 11.96 -3.24
C CYS A 121 5.66 10.65 -2.83
N ALA A 122 6.39 10.65 -1.71
CA ALA A 122 7.07 9.43 -1.24
C ALA A 122 6.07 8.35 -0.79
N VAL A 123 5.01 8.73 -0.07
CA VAL A 123 3.98 7.79 0.38
C VAL A 123 3.16 7.28 -0.82
N ALA A 124 2.56 8.18 -1.60
CA ALA A 124 1.71 7.80 -2.72
C ALA A 124 2.52 7.07 -3.81
N GLY A 125 3.70 7.59 -4.18
CA GLY A 125 4.60 6.95 -5.13
C GLY A 125 5.11 5.59 -4.65
N GLY A 126 5.33 5.43 -3.34
CA GLY A 126 5.66 4.14 -2.73
C GLY A 126 4.55 3.11 -2.93
N PHE A 127 3.28 3.50 -2.76
CA PHE A 127 2.13 2.62 -3.03
C PHE A 127 1.93 2.33 -4.52
N VAL A 128 2.21 3.28 -5.42
CA VAL A 128 2.26 3.01 -6.87
C VAL A 128 3.26 1.89 -7.17
N ILE A 129 4.50 2.02 -6.68
CA ILE A 129 5.56 1.03 -6.91
C ILE A 129 5.14 -0.33 -6.33
N ALA A 130 4.68 -0.35 -5.08
CA ALA A 130 4.27 -1.59 -4.41
C ALA A 130 3.09 -2.27 -5.14
N GLY A 131 2.10 -1.49 -5.59
CA GLY A 131 0.95 -1.98 -6.34
C GLY A 131 1.33 -2.52 -7.72
N VAL A 132 2.23 -1.86 -8.45
CA VAL A 132 2.74 -2.37 -9.74
C VAL A 132 3.52 -3.67 -9.55
N LEU A 133 4.39 -3.75 -8.53
CA LEU A 133 5.12 -4.98 -8.21
C LEU A 133 4.17 -6.12 -7.82
N ALA A 134 3.12 -5.83 -7.06
CA ALA A 134 2.09 -6.80 -6.72
C ALA A 134 1.30 -7.26 -7.97
N ASP A 135 0.99 -6.38 -8.94
CA ASP A 135 0.27 -6.74 -10.17
C ASP A 135 1.10 -7.66 -11.07
N ALA A 136 2.42 -7.40 -11.11
CA ALA A 136 3.38 -8.17 -11.88
C ALA A 136 3.58 -9.60 -11.37
N GLN A 137 3.36 -9.84 -10.06
CA GLN A 137 3.45 -11.16 -9.44
C GLN A 137 2.20 -12.02 -9.66
N LEU A 138 1.05 -11.42 -9.98
CA LEU A 138 -0.18 -12.17 -10.23
C LEU A 138 -0.07 -12.97 -11.53
N PRO A 139 -0.53 -14.24 -11.55
CA PRO A 139 -0.61 -15.02 -12.78
C PRO A 139 -1.36 -14.25 -13.86
N ARG A 140 -0.84 -14.28 -15.10
CA ARG A 140 -1.58 -13.74 -16.24
C ARG A 140 -2.80 -14.63 -16.46
N ALA A 141 -3.96 -14.02 -16.68
CA ALA A 141 -5.13 -14.78 -17.07
C ALA A 141 -4.84 -15.46 -18.41
N PRO A 142 -5.21 -16.74 -18.60
CA PRO A 142 -4.86 -17.51 -19.80
C PRO A 142 -5.60 -17.10 -21.09
N TRP A 143 -6.19 -15.92 -21.17
CA TRP A 143 -6.96 -15.48 -22.35
C TRP A 143 -6.64 -14.03 -22.71
N ASN A 144 -5.64 -13.88 -23.59
CA ASN A 144 -5.45 -12.78 -24.54
C ASN A 144 -5.12 -13.41 -25.89
#